data_AF-A0A820R7Z8-F1
#
_entry.id   AF-A0A820R7Z8-F1
#
_cell.length_a   1.000
_cell.length_b   1.000
_cell.length_c   1.000
_cell.angle_alpha   90.00
_cell.angle_beta   90.00
_cell.angle_gamma   90.00
#
_symmetry.space_group_name_H-M   'P 1'
#
loop_
_entity.id
_entity.type
_entity.pdbx_description
1 polymer ?
#
loop_
_entity_poly.entity_id
_entity_poly.type
_entity_poly.pdbx_seq_one_letter_code
_entity_poly.pdbx_strand_id
1 'polypeptide(L)'
;MFVQTNYSLWTIYLKSGMGQLIIPSAEKLNFPTNSPIWPKAIKILIQESTKINTINENEICMNLVNIKLCELDNQLKQYQAELNKIRNGFYGYTLQHQHLIERYIEQNMSSLRMEIEHKIELIHYDYHIQALKLQYLRHNPNNYQKQLLKQLCRSKYEQEMTEQELIFLQQQITYFNSPSQSFENSPIAQSTLINSIENLHIRQQLFNQYKAIAENSKVQLSALYIKAAEEQRDKYKKKYHDDVKQMWSDRHATANHEKIPLLMIELINERCKKIGESIQSTYKFKVQCFLSK
;
A
#
# COMPACT_ATOMS: atom_id res chain seq x y z
N MET A 1 8.56 -15.55 11.33
CA MET A 1 9.41 -16.04 10.21
C MET A 1 9.65 -14.98 9.11
N PHE A 2 8.71 -14.06 8.83
CA PHE A 2 8.86 -12.98 7.83
C PHE A 2 9.97 -11.95 8.17
N VAL A 3 10.25 -11.75 9.46
CA VAL A 3 11.30 -10.83 9.96
C VAL A 3 12.72 -11.33 9.65
N GLN A 4 12.95 -12.65 9.58
CA GLN A 4 14.28 -13.20 9.27
C GLN A 4 14.64 -13.05 7.79
N THR A 5 13.67 -13.17 6.89
CA THR A 5 13.88 -12.93 5.46
C THR A 5 14.24 -11.46 5.21
N ASN A 6 13.60 -10.53 5.91
CA ASN A 6 13.92 -9.11 5.86
C ASN A 6 15.22 -8.74 6.59
N TYR A 7 15.66 -9.51 7.58
CA TYR A 7 16.96 -9.32 8.23
C TYR A 7 18.13 -9.56 7.27
N SER A 8 18.00 -10.51 6.34
CA SER A 8 19.02 -10.73 5.28
C SER A 8 19.11 -9.53 4.32
N LEU A 9 17.96 -8.98 3.92
CA LEU A 9 17.87 -7.74 3.13
C LEU A 9 18.41 -6.53 3.91
N TRP A 10 18.18 -6.50 5.23
CA TRP A 10 18.69 -5.46 6.15
C TRP A 10 20.21 -5.52 6.33
N THR A 11 20.79 -6.72 6.34
CA THR A 11 22.25 -6.92 6.42
C THR A 11 22.93 -6.51 5.11
N ILE A 12 22.27 -6.75 3.98
CA ILE A 12 22.70 -6.28 2.65
C ILE A 12 22.58 -4.75 2.56
N TYR A 13 21.49 -4.16 3.07
CA TYR A 13 21.26 -2.72 3.18
C TYR A 13 22.33 -2.01 4.04
N LEU A 14 22.62 -2.53 5.24
CA LEU A 14 23.64 -1.96 6.14
C LEU A 14 25.07 -2.08 5.58
N LYS A 15 25.39 -3.17 4.87
CA LYS A 15 26.68 -3.32 4.18
C LYS A 15 26.78 -2.44 2.92
N SER A 16 25.66 -2.13 2.27
CA SER A 16 25.60 -1.24 1.10
C SER A 16 25.87 0.24 1.43
N GLY A 17 25.64 0.63 2.69
CA GLY A 17 25.95 1.98 3.20
C GLY A 17 27.44 2.33 3.25
N MET A 18 28.35 1.38 2.99
CA MET A 18 29.80 1.61 2.84
C MET A 18 30.29 1.61 1.38
N GLY A 19 29.41 1.65 0.37
CA GLY A 19 29.84 1.83 -1.02
C GLY A 19 30.48 0.61 -1.70
N GLN A 20 30.28 -0.61 -1.18
CA GLN A 20 30.60 -1.85 -1.91
C GLN A 20 29.35 -2.72 -2.04
N LEU A 21 28.67 -2.57 -3.17
CA LEU A 21 27.74 -3.56 -3.71
C LEU A 21 28.55 -4.84 -4.01
N ILE A 22 28.54 -5.83 -3.13
CA ILE A 22 28.90 -7.20 -3.53
C ILE A 22 27.69 -7.75 -4.29
N ILE A 23 27.68 -7.45 -5.58
CA ILE A 23 26.85 -8.15 -6.56
C ILE A 23 27.49 -9.53 -6.73
N PRO A 24 26.78 -10.65 -6.46
CA PRO A 24 27.23 -11.93 -6.99
C PRO A 24 27.19 -11.78 -8.51
N SER A 25 28.35 -11.88 -9.15
CA SER A 25 28.64 -11.71 -10.58
C SER A 25 28.57 -10.29 -11.16
N ALA A 26 29.75 -9.65 -11.20
CA ALA A 26 30.29 -8.82 -12.28
C ALA A 26 29.36 -7.80 -12.98
N GLU A 27 28.99 -6.71 -12.29
CA GLU A 27 28.79 -5.40 -12.93
C GLU A 27 28.70 -4.30 -11.85
N LYS A 28 29.82 -3.63 -11.54
CA LYS A 28 29.84 -2.53 -10.56
C LYS A 28 29.02 -1.34 -11.07
N LEU A 29 27.77 -1.21 -10.59
CA LEU A 29 26.94 -0.01 -10.80
C LEU A 29 27.45 1.14 -9.93
N ASN A 30 28.32 1.99 -10.49
CA ASN A 30 28.71 3.26 -9.88
C ASN A 30 27.57 4.28 -10.01
N PHE A 31 27.01 4.72 -8.88
CA PHE A 31 25.97 5.75 -8.83
C PHE A 31 26.58 7.16 -8.69
N PRO A 32 26.41 8.11 -9.63
CA PRO A 32 26.75 9.51 -9.37
C PRO A 32 25.74 10.21 -8.45
N THR A 33 26.30 10.91 -7.46
CA THR A 33 25.75 11.29 -6.15
C THR A 33 25.27 12.74 -6.09
N ASN A 34 24.46 13.23 -7.04
CA ASN A 34 24.19 14.69 -7.13
C ASN A 34 22.71 15.12 -7.09
N SER A 35 21.75 14.25 -6.74
CA SER A 35 20.36 14.70 -6.49
C SER A 35 19.66 13.88 -5.40
N PRO A 36 19.12 14.53 -4.35
CA PRO A 36 18.53 13.83 -3.22
C PRO A 36 17.21 13.13 -3.59
N ILE A 37 17.15 11.85 -3.27
CA ILE A 37 15.94 11.04 -3.38
C ILE A 37 15.11 11.27 -2.12
N TRP A 38 14.16 12.20 -2.19
CA TRP A 38 13.24 12.46 -1.08
C TRP A 38 11.99 11.56 -1.16
N PRO A 39 11.78 10.63 -0.22
CA PRO A 39 10.48 9.96 -0.06
C PRO A 39 9.40 10.99 0.28
N LYS A 40 8.18 10.80 -0.21
CA LYS A 40 7.10 11.79 -0.06
C LYS A 40 6.76 12.04 1.41
N ALA A 41 6.74 10.98 2.22
CA ALA A 41 6.48 11.06 3.66
C ALA A 41 7.48 11.97 4.40
N ILE A 42 8.73 12.03 3.92
CA ILE A 42 9.79 12.85 4.51
C ILE A 42 9.75 14.27 3.93
N LYS A 43 9.37 14.40 2.66
CA LYS A 43 9.20 15.70 1.99
C LYS A 43 8.17 16.60 2.67
N ILE A 44 7.09 16.00 3.18
CA ILE A 44 6.04 16.71 3.95
C ILE A 44 6.62 17.27 5.25
N LEU A 45 7.40 16.45 5.99
CA LEU A 45 8.04 16.86 7.25
C LEU A 45 9.07 18.00 7.07
N ILE A 46 9.71 18.06 5.90
CA ILE A 46 10.70 19.09 5.55
C ILE A 46 10.04 20.38 5.07
N GLN A 47 8.91 20.29 4.37
CA GLN A 47 8.14 21.48 3.99
C GLN A 47 7.62 22.25 5.23
N GLU A 48 7.39 21.56 6.34
CA GLU A 48 7.06 22.14 7.64
C GLU A 48 8.29 22.67 8.40
N SER A 49 9.51 22.27 8.02
CA SER A 49 10.76 22.60 8.69
C SER A 49 11.81 23.22 7.75
N THR A 50 11.60 24.48 7.40
CA THR A 50 12.62 25.47 6.94
C THR A 50 13.28 25.28 5.56
N LYS A 51 13.60 26.43 4.94
CA LYS A 51 14.35 26.56 3.66
C LYS A 51 15.73 25.92 3.75
N ILE A 52 15.89 24.73 3.18
CA ILE A 52 17.20 24.09 3.01
C ILE A 52 17.93 24.79 1.86
N ASN A 53 18.92 25.63 2.20
CA ASN A 53 19.93 26.11 1.28
C ASN A 53 21.21 25.28 1.46
N THR A 54 21.88 24.96 0.36
CA THR A 54 23.30 24.53 0.20
C THR A 54 23.67 23.04 0.09
N ILE A 55 24.35 22.74 -1.02
CA ILE A 55 25.59 21.96 -1.29
C ILE A 55 25.66 20.48 -0.83
N ASN A 56 24.93 20.04 0.19
CA ASN A 56 25.01 18.65 0.69
C ASN A 56 23.63 18.01 0.96
N GLU A 57 22.66 18.29 0.09
CA GLU A 57 21.28 17.83 0.24
C GLU A 57 21.15 16.30 0.28
N ASN A 58 22.08 15.56 -0.32
CA ASN A 58 22.08 14.09 -0.33
C ASN A 58 22.37 13.50 1.06
N GLU A 59 23.39 14.02 1.75
CA GLU A 59 23.75 13.55 3.07
C GLU A 59 22.68 13.94 4.10
N ILE A 60 22.11 15.14 3.97
CA ILE A 60 20.95 15.58 4.77
C ILE A 60 19.75 14.66 4.52
N CYS A 61 19.46 14.32 3.26
CA CYS A 61 18.36 13.43 2.91
C CYS A 61 18.52 12.03 3.51
N MET A 62 19.69 11.42 3.34
CA MET A 62 19.99 10.10 3.90
C MET A 62 19.95 10.12 5.43
N ASN A 63 20.48 11.16 6.06
CA ASN A 63 20.42 11.31 7.52
C ASN A 63 18.99 11.43 8.02
N LEU A 64 18.13 12.22 7.36
CA LEU A 64 16.72 12.36 7.75
C LEU A 64 15.92 11.08 7.53
N VAL A 65 16.15 10.37 6.42
CA VAL A 65 15.55 9.05 6.16
C VAL A 65 15.98 8.07 7.25
N ASN A 66 17.27 8.01 7.56
CA ASN A 66 17.81 7.11 8.58
C ASN A 66 17.31 7.46 9.97
N ILE A 67 17.28 8.73 10.35
CA ILE A 67 16.71 9.19 11.62
C ILE A 67 15.25 8.77 11.71
N LYS A 68 14.46 9.00 10.66
CA LYS A 68 13.03 8.67 10.70
C LYS A 68 12.78 7.17 10.78
N LEU A 69 13.55 6.37 10.04
CA LEU A 69 13.49 4.91 10.13
C LEU A 69 13.92 4.43 11.52
N CYS A 70 14.99 4.99 12.08
CA CYS A 70 15.45 4.68 13.44
C CYS A 70 14.42 5.07 14.50
N GLU A 71 13.75 6.22 14.37
CA GLU A 71 12.65 6.62 15.26
C GLU A 71 11.51 5.60 15.23
N LEU A 72 11.04 5.22 14.04
CA LEU A 72 9.95 4.26 13.88
C LEU A 72 10.33 2.87 14.40
N ASP A 73 11.56 2.41 14.14
CA ASP A 73 12.08 1.13 14.66
C ASP A 73 12.24 1.18 16.20
N ASN A 74 12.72 2.29 16.74
CA ASN A 74 12.81 2.48 18.18
C ASN A 74 11.42 2.50 18.84
N GLN A 75 10.42 3.14 18.21
CA GLN A 75 9.04 3.10 18.68
C GLN A 75 8.49 1.66 18.69
N LEU A 76 8.72 0.89 17.62
CA LEU A 76 8.34 -0.53 17.58
C LEU A 76 9.00 -1.33 18.71
N LYS A 77 10.30 -1.15 18.92
CA LYS A 77 11.05 -1.83 19.99
C LYS A 77 10.57 -1.41 21.38
N GLN A 78 10.25 -0.13 21.58
CA GLN A 78 9.71 0.38 22.83
C GLN A 78 8.35 -0.24 23.13
N TYR A 79 7.41 -0.24 22.16
CA TYR A 79 6.12 -0.89 22.33
C TYR A 79 6.27 -2.39 22.59
N GLN A 80 7.18 -3.07 21.91
CA GLN A 80 7.44 -4.49 22.15
C GLN A 80 8.06 -4.74 23.53
N ALA A 81 8.91 -3.85 24.03
CA ALA A 81 9.48 -3.94 25.36
C ALA A 81 8.42 -3.68 26.45
N GLU A 82 7.53 -2.71 26.25
CA GLU A 82 6.39 -2.45 27.16
C GLU A 82 5.41 -3.63 27.20
N LEU A 83 5.08 -4.19 26.04
CA LEU A 83 4.29 -5.42 25.93
C LEU A 83 4.92 -6.58 26.71
N ASN A 84 6.22 -6.79 26.55
CA ASN A 84 6.95 -7.84 27.27
C ASN A 84 6.99 -7.58 28.79
N LYS A 85 7.10 -6.33 29.23
CA LYS A 85 7.02 -5.96 30.65
C LYS A 85 5.64 -6.27 31.24
N ILE A 86 4.57 -5.89 30.53
CA ILE A 86 3.19 -6.18 30.93
C ILE A 86 2.96 -7.70 30.98
N ARG A 87 3.42 -8.42 29.96
CA ARG A 87 3.35 -9.89 29.87
C ARG A 87 4.05 -10.58 31.03
N ASN A 88 5.25 -10.14 31.37
CA ASN A 88 6.02 -10.67 32.50
C ASN A 88 5.47 -10.22 33.87
N GLY A 89 4.53 -9.27 33.90
CA GLY A 89 3.86 -8.79 35.12
C GLY A 89 2.65 -9.60 35.55
N PHE A 90 2.17 -10.56 34.75
CA PHE A 90 0.97 -11.36 35.05
C PHE A 90 1.17 -12.47 36.10
N TYR A 91 1.93 -12.22 37.15
CA TYR A 91 2.06 -13.15 38.29
C TYR A 91 0.71 -13.33 38.99
N GLY A 92 0.29 -14.58 39.15
CA GLY A 92 -0.95 -14.94 39.86
C GLY A 92 -2.20 -15.13 38.99
N TYR A 93 -2.16 -14.82 37.69
CA TYR A 93 -3.24 -15.15 36.76
C TYR A 93 -3.10 -16.59 36.25
N THR A 94 -4.23 -17.29 36.11
CA THR A 94 -4.25 -18.59 35.41
C THR A 94 -3.87 -18.42 33.94
N LEU A 95 -3.31 -19.44 33.31
CA LEU A 95 -2.92 -19.45 31.89
C LEU A 95 -4.02 -18.95 30.93
N GLN A 96 -5.29 -19.28 31.21
CA GLN A 96 -6.43 -18.81 30.43
C GLN A 96 -6.61 -17.29 30.48
N HIS A 97 -6.54 -16.70 31.68
CA HIS A 97 -6.64 -15.25 31.87
C HIS A 97 -5.43 -14.53 31.26
N GLN A 98 -4.23 -15.10 31.37
CA GLN A 98 -3.04 -14.57 30.69
C GLN A 98 -3.24 -14.54 29.17
N HIS A 99 -3.69 -15.64 28.56
CA HIS A 99 -3.96 -15.68 27.12
C HIS A 99 -5.09 -14.74 26.69
N LEU A 100 -6.10 -14.53 27.52
CA LEU A 100 -7.20 -13.60 27.23
C LEU A 100 -6.70 -12.15 27.22
N ILE A 101 -5.84 -11.80 28.17
CA ILE A 101 -5.21 -10.48 28.23
C ILE A 101 -4.18 -10.29 27.11
N GLU A 102 -3.33 -11.28 26.84
CA GLU A 102 -2.38 -11.27 25.72
C GLU A 102 -3.13 -11.04 24.40
N ARG A 103 -4.22 -11.77 24.17
CA ARG A 103 -5.05 -11.64 22.96
C ARG A 103 -5.70 -10.27 22.86
N TYR A 104 -6.22 -9.73 23.97
CA TYR A 104 -6.79 -8.39 24.02
C TYR A 104 -5.75 -7.31 23.71
N ILE A 105 -4.55 -7.44 24.28
CA ILE A 105 -3.45 -6.51 24.06
C ILE A 105 -2.96 -6.60 22.61
N GLU A 106 -2.75 -7.81 22.06
CA GLU A 106 -2.38 -8.01 20.65
C GLU A 106 -3.41 -7.41 19.71
N GLN A 107 -4.70 -7.63 19.96
CA GLN A 107 -5.78 -7.06 19.15
C GLN A 107 -5.75 -5.52 19.16
N ASN A 108 -5.57 -4.89 20.33
CA ASN A 108 -5.58 -3.43 20.45
C ASN A 108 -4.28 -2.76 19.95
N MET A 109 -3.12 -3.43 20.09
CA MET A 109 -1.83 -2.90 19.65
C MET A 109 -1.47 -3.26 18.20
N SER A 110 -2.18 -4.23 17.61
CA SER A 110 -1.97 -4.62 16.21
C SER A 110 -2.16 -3.45 15.24
N SER A 111 -3.13 -2.56 15.50
CA SER A 111 -3.42 -1.39 14.66
C SER A 111 -2.23 -0.43 14.60
N LEU A 112 -1.67 -0.06 15.75
CA LEU A 112 -0.49 0.80 15.86
C LEU A 112 0.75 0.18 15.20
N ARG A 113 0.98 -1.11 15.44
CA ARG A 113 2.10 -1.83 14.83
C ARG A 113 1.96 -1.87 13.31
N MET A 114 0.80 -2.24 12.79
CA MET A 114 0.52 -2.30 11.35
C MET A 114 0.70 -0.92 10.69
N GLU A 115 0.31 0.16 11.36
CA GLU A 115 0.48 1.53 10.85
C GLU A 115 1.95 1.91 10.72
N ILE A 116 2.77 1.58 11.73
CA ILE A 116 4.22 1.87 11.70
C ILE A 116 4.91 1.01 10.63
N GLU A 117 4.62 -0.29 10.58
CA GLU A 117 5.16 -1.20 9.56
C GLU A 117 4.81 -0.71 8.15
N HIS A 118 3.56 -0.29 7.93
CA HIS A 118 3.13 0.25 6.63
C HIS A 118 3.86 1.55 6.26
N LYS A 119 4.05 2.47 7.21
CA LYS A 119 4.82 3.71 6.99
C LYS A 119 6.26 3.43 6.56
N ILE A 120 6.90 2.43 7.18
CA ILE A 120 8.25 1.97 6.80
C ILE A 120 8.25 1.44 5.37
N GLU A 121 7.30 0.56 5.02
CA GLU A 121 7.17 0.00 3.66
C GLU A 121 7.01 1.11 2.60
N LEU A 122 6.16 2.11 2.84
CA LEU A 122 5.95 3.23 1.91
C LEU A 122 7.23 4.03 1.67
N ILE A 123 8.02 4.29 2.72
CA ILE A 123 9.32 4.98 2.58
C ILE A 123 10.25 4.16 1.68
N HIS A 124 10.30 2.84 1.86
CA HIS A 124 11.13 1.96 1.03
C HIS A 124 10.71 1.96 -0.45
N TYR A 125 9.41 1.87 -0.73
CA TYR A 125 8.93 1.90 -2.10
C TYR A 125 9.19 3.24 -2.77
N ASP A 126 8.91 4.36 -2.08
CA ASP A 126 9.18 5.69 -2.59
C ASP A 126 10.66 5.87 -2.95
N TYR A 127 11.56 5.45 -2.06
CA TYR A 127 13.00 5.52 -2.32
C TYR A 127 13.40 4.73 -3.57
N HIS A 128 12.98 3.46 -3.67
CA HIS A 128 13.32 2.60 -4.81
C HIS A 128 12.77 3.15 -6.13
N ILE A 129 11.53 3.64 -6.14
CA ILE A 129 10.89 4.22 -7.34
C ILE A 129 11.68 5.45 -7.82
N GLN A 130 12.15 6.29 -6.92
CA GLN A 130 12.97 7.46 -7.27
C GLN A 130 14.39 7.08 -7.68
N ALA A 131 15.01 6.09 -7.03
CA ALA A 131 16.32 5.57 -7.41
C ALA A 131 16.32 5.06 -8.86
N LEU A 132 15.31 4.27 -9.23
CA LEU A 132 15.11 3.78 -10.60
C LEU A 132 14.89 4.92 -11.60
N LYS A 133 14.15 5.97 -11.21
CA LYS A 133 14.00 7.17 -12.02
C LYS A 133 15.33 7.88 -12.26
N LEU A 134 16.17 8.03 -11.24
CA LEU A 134 17.48 8.65 -11.39
C LEU A 134 18.42 7.81 -12.25
N GLN A 135 18.44 6.49 -12.07
CA GLN A 135 19.18 5.56 -12.94
C GLN A 135 18.76 5.73 -14.40
N TYR A 136 17.45 5.77 -14.67
CA TYR A 136 16.93 6.00 -16.02
C TYR A 136 17.40 7.33 -16.62
N LEU A 137 17.39 8.40 -15.82
CA LEU A 137 17.81 9.73 -16.28
C LEU A 137 19.32 9.82 -16.59
N ARG A 138 20.16 8.97 -15.99
CA ARG A 138 21.61 8.92 -16.30
C ARG A 138 21.91 8.39 -17.70
N HIS A 139 20.97 7.68 -18.32
CA HIS A 139 21.09 7.30 -19.72
C HIS A 139 20.80 8.46 -20.70
N ASN A 140 20.66 9.69 -20.20
CA ASN A 140 20.38 10.90 -20.96
C ASN A 140 19.19 10.73 -21.93
N PRO A 141 18.01 10.32 -21.42
CA PRO A 141 16.86 10.08 -22.26
C PRO A 141 16.44 11.36 -22.99
N ASN A 142 16.07 11.22 -24.26
CA ASN A 142 15.48 12.31 -25.02
C ASN A 142 14.06 12.63 -24.50
N ASN A 143 13.42 13.68 -25.05
CA ASN A 143 12.11 14.10 -24.57
C ASN A 143 11.03 13.03 -24.78
N TYR A 144 11.09 12.28 -25.87
CA TYR A 144 10.18 11.18 -26.18
C TYR A 144 10.29 10.08 -25.12
N GLN A 145 11.50 9.57 -24.86
CA GLN A 145 11.80 8.55 -23.86
C GLN A 145 11.40 8.99 -22.43
N LYS A 146 11.53 10.30 -22.11
CA LYS A 146 11.05 10.86 -20.84
C LYS A 146 9.52 10.85 -20.75
N GLN A 147 8.82 11.15 -21.84
CA GLN A 147 7.36 11.13 -21.91
C GLN A 147 6.83 9.70 -21.81
N LEU A 148 7.44 8.76 -22.52
CA LEU A 148 7.08 7.34 -22.47
C LEU A 148 7.19 6.77 -21.05
N LEU A 149 8.30 7.04 -20.35
CA LEU A 149 8.46 6.64 -18.94
C LEU A 149 7.33 7.18 -18.07
N LYS A 150 6.95 8.46 -18.23
CA LYS A 150 5.86 9.08 -17.47
C LYS A 150 4.52 8.42 -17.79
N GLN A 151 4.25 8.16 -19.06
CA GLN A 151 3.03 7.51 -19.53
C GLN A 151 2.89 6.10 -18.94
N LEU A 152 3.92 5.25 -19.10
CA LEU A 152 3.94 3.88 -18.58
C LEU A 152 3.79 3.81 -17.06
N CYS A 153 4.50 4.67 -16.33
CA CYS A 153 4.36 4.72 -14.87
C CYS A 153 2.95 5.14 -14.45
N ARG A 154 2.34 6.08 -15.18
CA ARG A 154 0.98 6.56 -14.90
C ARG A 154 -0.07 5.50 -15.22
N SER A 155 -0.01 4.88 -16.39
CA SER A 155 -0.96 3.82 -16.75
C SER A 155 -0.80 2.58 -15.89
N LYS A 156 0.42 2.23 -15.46
CA LYS A 156 0.64 1.17 -14.46
C LYS A 156 -0.02 1.52 -13.12
N TYR A 157 0.16 2.75 -12.65
CA TYR A 157 -0.47 3.21 -11.42
C TYR A 157 -2.01 3.12 -11.52
N GLU A 158 -2.59 3.64 -12.60
CA GLU A 158 -4.05 3.59 -12.85
C GLU A 158 -4.57 2.15 -12.93
N GLN A 159 -3.85 1.26 -13.63
CA GLN A 159 -4.18 -0.16 -13.71
C GLN A 159 -4.18 -0.81 -12.32
N GLU A 160 -3.09 -0.68 -11.57
CA GLU A 160 -2.97 -1.38 -10.29
C GLU A 160 -3.96 -0.82 -9.26
N MET A 161 -4.17 0.51 -9.22
CA MET A 161 -5.16 1.12 -8.34
C MET A 161 -6.56 0.54 -8.60
N THR A 162 -6.98 0.48 -9.85
CA THR A 162 -8.33 0.00 -10.19
C THR A 162 -8.51 -1.50 -9.97
N GLU A 163 -7.45 -2.30 -10.16
CA GLU A 163 -7.42 -3.71 -9.76
C GLU A 163 -7.63 -3.86 -8.25
N GLN A 164 -6.86 -3.13 -7.44
CA GLN A 164 -6.96 -3.23 -5.99
C GLN A 164 -8.26 -2.64 -5.43
N GLU A 165 -8.82 -1.61 -6.07
CA GLU A 165 -10.14 -1.05 -5.73
C GLU A 165 -11.26 -2.07 -5.95
N LEU A 166 -11.23 -2.81 -7.05
CA LEU A 166 -12.21 -3.89 -7.30
C LEU A 166 -12.09 -4.98 -6.23
N ILE A 167 -10.88 -5.43 -5.92
CA ILE A 167 -10.65 -6.45 -4.88
C ILE A 167 -11.17 -5.96 -3.52
N PHE A 168 -10.87 -4.71 -3.17
CA PHE A 168 -11.33 -4.10 -1.92
C PHE A 168 -12.86 -4.00 -1.87
N LEU A 169 -13.50 -3.55 -2.95
CA LEU A 169 -14.96 -3.47 -3.06
C LEU A 169 -15.61 -4.85 -2.89
N GLN A 170 -15.06 -5.88 -3.53
CA GLN A 170 -15.55 -7.26 -3.39
C GLN A 170 -15.47 -7.75 -1.94
N GLN A 171 -14.38 -7.43 -1.23
CA GLN A 171 -14.23 -7.75 0.18
C GLN A 171 -15.23 -6.98 1.06
N GLN A 172 -15.47 -5.69 0.77
CA GLN A 172 -16.49 -4.91 1.47
C GLN A 172 -17.89 -5.50 1.27
N ILE A 173 -18.25 -5.86 0.04
CA ILE A 173 -19.54 -6.49 -0.27
C ILE A 173 -19.66 -7.83 0.47
N THR A 174 -18.58 -8.63 0.50
CA THR A 174 -18.55 -9.89 1.25
C THR A 174 -18.77 -9.67 2.75
N TYR A 175 -18.10 -8.67 3.33
CA TYR A 175 -18.28 -8.28 4.73
C TYR A 175 -19.72 -7.82 5.00
N PHE A 176 -20.29 -6.96 4.16
CA PHE A 176 -21.67 -6.51 4.33
C PHE A 176 -22.68 -7.64 4.14
N ASN A 177 -22.35 -8.69 3.38
CA ASN A 177 -23.17 -9.89 3.24
C ASN A 177 -22.98 -10.92 4.35
N SER A 178 -22.10 -10.66 5.33
CA SER A 178 -21.92 -11.56 6.46
C SER A 178 -23.16 -11.56 7.38
N PRO A 179 -23.41 -12.67 8.10
CA PRO A 179 -24.57 -12.78 9.01
C PRO A 179 -24.61 -11.71 10.11
N SER A 180 -23.44 -11.22 10.55
CA SER A 180 -23.34 -10.14 11.53
C SER A 180 -23.87 -8.81 11.00
N GLN A 181 -23.89 -8.61 9.69
CA GLN A 181 -24.38 -7.41 8.99
C GLN A 181 -25.78 -7.64 8.38
N SER A 182 -26.53 -8.62 8.89
CA SER A 182 -27.89 -8.94 8.44
C SER A 182 -28.88 -7.81 8.71
N PHE A 183 -30.01 -7.83 8.00
CA PHE A 183 -31.06 -6.82 8.16
C PHE A 183 -31.59 -6.77 9.59
N GLU A 184 -31.67 -7.92 10.26
CA GLU A 184 -32.11 -8.09 11.65
C GLU A 184 -31.26 -7.30 12.64
N ASN A 185 -29.97 -7.09 12.33
CA ASN A 185 -29.05 -6.30 13.12
C ASN A 185 -29.03 -4.81 12.72
N SER A 186 -29.85 -4.41 11.74
CA SER A 186 -29.89 -3.02 11.27
C SER A 186 -30.69 -2.12 12.23
N PRO A 187 -30.41 -0.81 12.23
CA PRO A 187 -31.20 0.17 12.98
C PRO A 187 -32.69 0.18 12.58
N ILE A 188 -32.99 -0.22 11.34
CA ILE A 188 -34.36 -0.31 10.82
C ILE A 188 -35.09 -1.48 11.48
N ALA A 189 -34.46 -2.65 11.56
CA ALA A 189 -35.05 -3.81 12.24
C ALA A 189 -35.20 -3.59 13.75
N GLN A 190 -34.30 -2.81 14.34
CA GLN A 190 -34.35 -2.44 15.76
C GLN A 190 -35.21 -1.20 16.05
N SER A 191 -35.88 -0.65 15.03
CA SER A 191 -36.63 0.60 15.14
C SER A 191 -37.79 0.49 16.14
N THR A 192 -37.80 1.39 17.11
CA THR A 192 -38.90 1.54 18.08
C THR A 192 -40.22 1.88 17.40
N LEU A 193 -40.19 2.55 16.25
CA LEU A 193 -41.37 2.94 15.48
C LEU A 193 -42.12 1.74 14.88
N ILE A 194 -41.40 0.74 14.37
CA ILE A 194 -42.01 -0.49 13.86
C ILE A 194 -42.54 -1.31 15.05
N ASN A 195 -41.74 -1.38 16.13
CA ASN A 195 -42.09 -2.15 17.31
C ASN A 195 -43.28 -1.57 18.10
N SER A 196 -43.59 -0.28 17.95
CA SER A 196 -44.76 0.37 18.58
C SER A 196 -46.10 0.11 17.88
N ILE A 197 -46.13 -0.53 16.71
CA ILE A 197 -47.37 -0.79 15.96
C ILE A 197 -48.18 -1.89 16.63
N GLU A 198 -49.27 -1.57 17.34
CA GLU A 198 -50.08 -2.54 18.10
C GLU A 198 -50.58 -3.73 17.27
N ASN A 199 -51.00 -3.50 16.02
CA ASN A 199 -51.46 -4.56 15.15
C ASN A 199 -50.29 -5.42 14.66
N LEU A 200 -50.21 -6.65 15.17
CA LEU A 200 -49.14 -7.61 14.88
C LEU A 200 -49.03 -7.97 13.39
N HIS A 201 -50.16 -8.06 12.69
CA HIS A 201 -50.18 -8.41 11.27
C HIS A 201 -49.59 -7.27 10.41
N ILE A 202 -50.04 -6.03 10.67
CA ILE A 202 -49.51 -4.83 9.99
C ILE A 202 -48.00 -4.67 10.28
N ARG A 203 -47.60 -4.91 11.54
CA ARG A 203 -46.19 -4.85 11.95
C ARG A 203 -45.31 -5.84 11.17
N GLN A 204 -45.72 -7.10 11.11
CA GLN A 204 -44.99 -8.14 10.37
C GLN A 204 -44.96 -7.85 8.87
N GLN A 205 -46.07 -7.37 8.30
CA GLN A 205 -46.14 -7.03 6.89
C GLN A 205 -45.15 -5.89 6.54
N LEU A 206 -45.14 -4.81 7.32
CA LEU A 206 -44.20 -3.70 7.12
C LEU A 206 -42.75 -4.15 7.30
N PHE A 207 -42.45 -4.95 8.34
CA PHE A 207 -41.11 -5.49 8.56
C PHE A 207 -40.61 -6.29 7.35
N ASN A 208 -41.45 -7.19 6.83
CA ASN A 208 -41.11 -8.00 5.66
C ASN A 208 -40.93 -7.15 4.40
N GLN A 209 -41.73 -6.10 4.22
CA GLN A 209 -41.57 -5.17 3.10
C GLN A 209 -40.25 -4.41 3.19
N TYR A 210 -39.89 -3.87 4.37
CA TYR A 210 -38.61 -3.20 4.56
C TYR A 210 -37.43 -4.13 4.34
N LYS A 211 -37.50 -5.35 4.88
CA LYS A 211 -36.48 -6.38 4.66
C LYS A 211 -36.30 -6.67 3.17
N ALA A 212 -37.39 -6.93 2.45
CA ALA A 212 -37.35 -7.22 1.02
C ALA A 212 -36.76 -6.06 0.20
N ILE A 213 -37.15 -4.82 0.51
CA ILE A 213 -36.59 -3.63 -0.14
C ILE A 213 -35.09 -3.52 0.15
N ALA A 214 -34.68 -3.63 1.41
CA ALA A 214 -33.28 -3.50 1.81
C ALA A 214 -32.39 -4.57 1.16
N GLU A 215 -32.81 -5.83 1.18
CA GLU A 215 -32.08 -6.94 0.56
C GLU A 215 -31.98 -6.78 -0.97
N ASN A 216 -33.09 -6.43 -1.63
CA ASN A 216 -33.10 -6.23 -3.08
C ASN A 216 -32.23 -5.03 -3.48
N SER A 217 -32.38 -3.88 -2.81
CA SER A 217 -31.55 -2.70 -3.06
C SER A 217 -30.07 -2.99 -2.84
N LYS A 218 -29.71 -3.73 -1.79
CA LYS A 218 -28.32 -4.13 -1.52
C LYS A 218 -27.73 -4.98 -2.64
N VAL A 219 -28.46 -5.98 -3.12
CA VAL A 219 -28.02 -6.84 -4.23
C VAL A 219 -27.85 -6.02 -5.51
N GLN A 220 -28.83 -5.20 -5.87
CA GLN A 220 -28.79 -4.38 -7.08
C GLN A 220 -27.65 -3.35 -7.04
N LEU A 221 -27.49 -2.62 -5.93
CA LEU A 221 -26.42 -1.64 -5.79
C LEU A 221 -25.04 -2.30 -5.82
N SER A 222 -24.87 -3.42 -5.13
CA SER A 222 -23.60 -4.17 -5.14
C SER A 222 -23.22 -4.62 -6.55
N ALA A 223 -24.19 -5.13 -7.32
CA ALA A 223 -23.97 -5.53 -8.71
C ALA A 223 -23.59 -4.34 -9.61
N LEU A 224 -24.26 -3.19 -9.45
CA LEU A 224 -23.92 -1.96 -10.18
C LEU A 224 -22.52 -1.47 -9.87
N TYR A 225 -22.12 -1.44 -8.59
CA TYR A 225 -20.78 -1.01 -8.17
C TYR A 225 -19.68 -1.95 -8.71
N ILE A 226 -19.88 -3.27 -8.61
CA ILE A 226 -18.92 -4.25 -9.16
C ILE A 226 -18.77 -4.05 -10.66
N LYS A 227 -19.89 -3.97 -11.40
CA LYS A 227 -19.86 -3.80 -12.86
C LYS A 227 -19.11 -2.53 -13.27
N ALA A 228 -19.40 -1.40 -12.61
CA ALA A 228 -18.71 -0.15 -12.89
C ALA A 228 -17.19 -0.24 -12.60
N ALA A 229 -16.80 -0.90 -11.50
CA ALA A 229 -15.40 -1.10 -11.15
C ALA A 229 -14.68 -2.04 -12.14
N GLU A 230 -15.33 -3.11 -12.61
CA GLU A 230 -14.80 -4.02 -13.62
C GLU A 230 -14.57 -3.34 -14.97
N GLU A 231 -15.55 -2.56 -15.44
CA GLU A 231 -15.42 -1.76 -16.67
C GLU A 231 -14.23 -0.79 -16.58
N GLN A 232 -14.08 -0.15 -15.42
CA GLN A 232 -12.96 0.76 -15.18
C GLN A 232 -11.62 0.03 -15.16
N ARG A 233 -11.51 -1.10 -14.44
CA ARG A 233 -10.31 -1.96 -14.43
C ARG A 233 -9.93 -2.38 -15.85
N ASP A 234 -10.87 -2.87 -16.64
CA ASP A 234 -10.61 -3.36 -17.99
C ASP A 234 -10.11 -2.27 -18.92
N LYS A 235 -10.68 -1.06 -18.80
CA LYS A 235 -10.21 0.12 -19.53
C LYS A 235 -8.73 0.44 -19.23
N TYR A 236 -8.33 0.48 -17.96
CA TYR A 236 -6.95 0.82 -17.60
C TYR A 236 -5.96 -0.34 -17.83
N LYS A 237 -6.41 -1.58 -17.67
CA LYS A 237 -5.64 -2.78 -18.04
C LYS A 237 -5.32 -2.79 -19.53
N LYS A 238 -6.30 -2.50 -20.38
CA LYS A 238 -6.09 -2.37 -21.82
C LYS A 238 -5.13 -1.23 -22.15
N LYS A 239 -5.33 -0.05 -21.55
CA LYS A 239 -4.46 1.11 -21.74
C LYS A 239 -2.99 0.81 -21.40
N TYR A 240 -2.71 0.21 -20.25
CA TYR A 240 -1.34 -0.16 -19.88
C TYR A 240 -0.74 -1.20 -20.83
N HIS A 241 -1.54 -2.20 -21.25
CA HIS A 241 -1.11 -3.19 -22.22
C HIS A 241 -0.73 -2.57 -23.58
N ASP A 242 -1.53 -1.62 -24.05
CA ASP A 242 -1.27 -0.89 -25.28
C ASP A 242 -0.02 0.00 -25.16
N ASP A 243 0.18 0.67 -24.02
CA ASP A 243 1.40 1.44 -23.74
C ASP A 243 2.66 0.54 -23.71
N VAL A 244 2.58 -0.65 -23.13
CA VAL A 244 3.69 -1.63 -23.09
C VAL A 244 4.00 -2.14 -24.49
N LYS A 245 2.97 -2.44 -25.30
CA LYS A 245 3.15 -2.82 -26.71
C LYS A 245 3.84 -1.72 -27.50
N GLN A 246 3.46 -0.46 -27.28
CA GLN A 246 4.11 0.67 -27.91
C GLN A 246 5.60 0.72 -27.55
N MET A 247 5.95 0.64 -26.26
CA MET A 247 7.35 0.61 -25.82
C MET A 247 8.18 -0.50 -26.49
N TRP A 248 7.62 -1.71 -26.63
CA TRP A 248 8.32 -2.79 -27.32
C TRP A 248 8.43 -2.55 -28.82
N SER A 249 7.44 -1.91 -29.44
CA SER A 249 7.52 -1.49 -30.85
C SER A 249 8.63 -0.43 -31.03
N ASP A 250 8.71 0.54 -30.13
CA ASP A 250 9.73 1.60 -30.14
C ASP A 250 11.15 1.04 -29.98
N ARG A 251 11.32 -0.06 -29.24
CA ARG A 251 12.61 -0.79 -29.17
C ARG A 251 13.10 -1.24 -30.55
N HIS A 252 12.18 -1.70 -31.38
CA HIS A 252 12.44 -2.25 -32.71
C HIS A 252 12.34 -1.18 -33.81
N ALA A 253 12.08 0.08 -33.45
CA ALA A 253 12.01 1.18 -34.39
C ALA A 253 13.34 1.39 -35.13
N THR A 254 13.23 1.66 -36.43
CA THR A 254 14.36 1.98 -37.31
C THR A 254 14.84 3.42 -37.13
N ALA A 255 14.00 4.29 -36.59
CA ALA A 255 14.32 5.69 -36.32
C ALA A 255 15.07 5.85 -34.99
N ASN A 256 16.27 6.45 -35.03
CA ASN A 256 17.16 6.59 -33.86
C ASN A 256 16.57 7.39 -32.68
N HIS A 257 15.56 8.22 -32.90
CA HIS A 257 14.97 9.07 -31.85
C HIS A 257 13.87 8.37 -31.03
N GLU A 258 13.28 7.30 -31.56
CA GLU A 258 12.28 6.47 -30.87
C GLU A 258 12.90 5.23 -30.26
N LYS A 259 14.08 4.81 -30.76
CA LYS A 259 14.78 3.62 -30.29
C LYS A 259 15.12 3.71 -28.79
N ILE A 260 14.70 2.69 -28.04
CA ILE A 260 14.93 2.59 -26.60
C ILE A 260 15.95 1.48 -26.32
N PRO A 261 17.07 1.78 -25.63
CA PRO A 261 18.00 0.78 -25.14
C PRO A 261 17.31 -0.24 -24.23
N LEU A 262 17.70 -1.53 -24.33
CA LEU A 262 17.15 -2.61 -23.50
C LEU A 262 17.24 -2.29 -21.99
N LEU A 263 18.39 -1.78 -21.54
CA LEU A 263 18.60 -1.41 -20.15
C LEU A 263 17.60 -0.35 -19.65
N MET A 264 17.18 0.58 -20.51
CA MET A 264 16.16 1.58 -20.15
C MET A 264 14.77 0.96 -20.03
N ILE A 265 14.46 -0.05 -20.85
CA ILE A 265 13.22 -0.85 -20.75
C ILE A 265 13.20 -1.63 -19.43
N GLU A 266 14.30 -2.26 -19.06
CA GLU A 266 14.43 -2.98 -17.78
C GLU A 266 14.21 -2.05 -16.58
N LEU A 267 14.80 -0.85 -16.60
CA LEU A 267 14.57 0.16 -15.56
C LEU A 267 13.12 0.64 -15.50
N ILE A 268 12.45 0.78 -16.65
CA ILE A 268 11.01 1.10 -16.71
C ILE A 268 10.19 -0.03 -16.08
N ASN A 269 10.48 -1.28 -16.44
CA ASN A 269 9.74 -2.45 -15.95
C ASN A 269 9.90 -2.63 -14.45
N GLU A 270 11.12 -2.53 -13.92
CA GLU A 270 11.36 -2.60 -12.48
C GLU A 270 10.67 -1.45 -11.74
N ARG A 271 10.64 -0.25 -12.33
CA ARG A 271 9.92 0.87 -11.73
C ARG A 271 8.40 0.63 -11.72
N CYS A 272 7.84 0.10 -12.80
CA CYS A 272 6.42 -0.27 -12.89
C CYS A 272 6.06 -1.38 -11.87
N LYS A 273 6.96 -2.35 -11.68
CA LYS A 273 6.82 -3.39 -10.67
C LYS A 273 6.78 -2.80 -9.26
N LYS A 274 7.72 -1.91 -8.91
CA LYS A 274 7.76 -1.25 -7.59
C LYS A 274 6.54 -0.36 -7.34
N ILE A 275 6.00 0.29 -8.36
CA ILE A 275 4.70 1.00 -8.27
C ILE A 275 3.59 0.01 -7.90
N GLY A 276 3.55 -1.14 -8.58
CA GLY A 276 2.57 -2.19 -8.30
C GLY A 276 2.64 -2.69 -6.86
N GLU A 277 3.83 -3.09 -6.41
CA GLU A 277 4.08 -3.57 -5.04
C GLU A 277 3.70 -2.53 -3.98
N SER A 278 4.00 -1.24 -4.24
CA SER A 278 3.62 -0.14 -3.35
C SER A 278 2.12 -0.01 -3.18
N ILE A 279 1.36 -0.06 -4.28
CA ILE A 279 -0.10 0.07 -4.26
C ILE A 279 -0.73 -1.14 -3.55
N GLN A 280 -0.24 -2.35 -3.83
CA GLN A 280 -0.66 -3.58 -3.16
C GLN A 280 -0.44 -3.51 -1.65
N SER A 281 0.71 -3.01 -1.19
CA SER A 281 0.98 -2.79 0.24
C SER A 281 -0.04 -1.82 0.86
N THR A 282 -0.35 -0.70 0.18
CA THR A 282 -1.38 0.24 0.65
C THR A 282 -2.76 -0.40 0.77
N TYR A 283 -3.17 -1.21 -0.20
CA TYR A 283 -4.49 -1.86 -0.14
C TYR A 283 -4.53 -2.98 0.89
N LYS A 284 -3.45 -3.75 1.05
CA LYS A 284 -3.32 -4.72 2.15
C LYS A 284 -3.52 -4.05 3.51
N PHE A 285 -2.88 -2.90 3.72
CA PHE A 285 -3.08 -2.12 4.94
C PHE A 285 -4.54 -1.64 5.09
N LYS A 286 -5.14 -1.08 4.03
CA LYS A 286 -6.57 -0.65 4.04
C LYS A 286 -7.51 -1.80 4.42
N VAL A 287 -7.29 -2.99 3.86
CA VAL A 287 -8.09 -4.20 4.16
C VAL A 287 -7.94 -4.60 5.62
N GLN A 288 -6.71 -4.62 6.13
CA GLN A 288 -6.46 -4.95 7.53
C GLN A 288 -7.15 -3.95 8.48
N CYS A 289 -7.10 -2.65 8.18
CA CYS A 289 -7.81 -1.63 8.94
C CYS A 289 -9.33 -1.71 8.84
N PHE A 290 -9.86 -2.22 7.72
CA PHE A 290 -11.29 -2.41 7.53
C PHE A 290 -11.80 -3.62 8.31
N LEU A 291 -11.07 -4.73 8.28
CA LEU A 291 -11.44 -5.97 8.99
C LEU A 291 -11.20 -5.91 10.50
N SER A 292 -10.34 -5.01 10.97
CA SER A 292 -10.08 -4.80 12.40
C SER A 292 -11.14 -3.93 13.11
N LYS A 293 -12.18 -3.49 12.40
CA LYS A 293 -13.31 -2.71 12.92
C LYS A 293 -14.56 -3.56 13.06
#